data_AF-A0A1N7JSK7-F1
#
_entry.id   AF-A0A1N7JSK7-F1
#
_cell.length_a   1.000
_cell.length_b   1.000
_cell.length_c   1.000
_cell.angle_alpha   90.00
_cell.angle_beta   90.00
_cell.angle_gamma   90.00
#
_symmetry.space_group_name_H-M   'P 1'
#
loop_
_entity.id
_entity.type
_entity.pdbx_description
1 polymer ?
#
loop_
_entity_poly.entity_id
_entity_poly.type
_entity_poly.pdbx_seq_one_letter_code
_entity_poly.pdbx_strand_id
1 'polypeptide(L)'
;MRSFLLSFSIFISGYTFSQNIKSISKTVSEINSIKNYQTKTVPYSYFLGKNQISDNGIELKGFYKDGKLKKIEHFVGLSAWNISTQYFFSENDKLIFVLAKKYQIIDENGYIKNPKLLSESRYYYTDEKLVKVTGIAQNPDVENSYLKESKTLRRDLEEYK
;
A
#
# COMPACT_ATOMS: atom_id res chain seq x y z
N MET A 1 1.03 12.66 60.20
CA MET A 1 0.87 13.19 58.82
C MET A 1 2.23 13.23 58.15
N ARG A 2 2.48 12.43 57.11
CA ARG A 2 3.39 12.83 56.04
C ARG A 2 3.14 11.99 54.81
N SER A 3 2.88 12.70 53.73
CA SER A 3 2.15 12.28 52.56
C SER A 3 2.96 11.34 51.67
N PHE A 4 2.25 10.32 51.20
CA PHE A 4 2.60 9.43 50.12
C PHE A 4 2.45 10.20 48.79
N LEU A 5 3.52 10.33 48.00
CA LEU A 5 3.43 10.78 46.61
C LEU A 5 4.12 9.74 45.73
N LEU A 6 3.30 8.85 45.19
CA LEU A 6 3.69 7.82 44.24
C LEU A 6 3.79 8.48 42.85
N SER A 7 5.01 8.61 42.33
CA SER A 7 5.22 9.00 40.94
C SER A 7 5.15 7.74 40.07
N PHE A 8 3.95 7.41 39.57
CA PHE A 8 3.77 6.35 38.57
C PHE A 8 3.86 6.99 37.18
N SER A 9 5.09 7.14 36.67
CA SER A 9 5.31 7.62 35.32
C SER A 9 4.97 6.55 34.29
N ILE A 10 4.09 6.94 33.38
CA ILE A 10 3.45 6.18 32.32
C ILE A 10 4.50 5.69 31.30
N PHE A 11 4.64 4.36 31.14
CA PHE A 11 5.41 3.72 30.06
C PHE A 11 4.57 2.66 29.31
N ILE A 12 3.35 3.00 28.88
CA ILE A 12 2.42 2.04 28.21
C ILE A 12 2.42 2.18 26.66
N SER A 13 3.01 3.21 26.09
CA SER A 13 2.84 3.51 24.65
C SER A 13 3.59 2.61 23.66
N GLY A 14 4.67 1.92 24.08
CA GLY A 14 5.48 1.08 23.19
C GLY A 14 4.90 -0.32 22.92
N TYR A 15 4.14 -0.87 23.87
CA TYR A 15 3.68 -2.27 23.82
C TYR A 15 2.48 -2.47 22.88
N THR A 16 1.56 -1.50 22.83
CA THR A 16 0.37 -1.54 21.98
C THR A 16 0.72 -1.45 20.48
N PHE A 17 1.78 -0.71 20.15
CA PHE A 17 2.21 -0.49 18.78
C PHE A 17 2.80 -1.74 18.11
N SER A 18 3.65 -2.48 18.83
CA SER A 18 4.26 -3.72 18.34
C SER A 18 3.21 -4.81 18.07
N GLN A 19 2.19 -4.90 18.93
CA GLN A 19 1.07 -5.82 18.73
C GLN A 19 0.26 -5.51 17.47
N ASN A 20 0.01 -4.22 17.20
CA ASN A 20 -0.72 -3.78 16.02
C ASN A 20 0.01 -4.19 14.72
N ILE A 21 1.32 -4.04 14.64
CA ILE A 21 2.11 -4.44 13.45
C ILE A 21 2.04 -5.96 13.22
N LYS A 22 2.16 -6.76 14.29
CA LYS A 22 2.07 -8.23 14.18
C LYS A 22 0.69 -8.67 13.68
N SER A 23 -0.37 -8.04 14.17
CA SER A 23 -1.75 -8.29 13.72
C SER A 23 -1.92 -7.95 12.23
N ILE A 24 -1.50 -6.75 11.81
CA ILE A 24 -1.54 -6.32 10.40
C ILE A 24 -0.77 -7.30 9.51
N SER A 25 0.43 -7.70 9.93
CA SER A 25 1.28 -8.63 9.16
C SER A 25 0.62 -10.00 8.99
N LYS A 26 -0.09 -10.49 10.03
CA LYS A 26 -0.87 -11.73 9.95
C LYS A 26 -2.01 -11.59 8.93
N THR A 27 -2.79 -10.52 8.99
CA THR A 27 -3.89 -10.28 8.05
C THR A 27 -3.38 -10.16 6.60
N VAL A 28 -2.26 -9.47 6.37
CA VAL A 28 -1.65 -9.38 5.03
C VAL A 28 -1.21 -10.76 4.52
N SER A 29 -0.65 -11.60 5.40
CA SER A 29 -0.29 -12.98 5.05
C SER A 29 -1.51 -13.82 4.66
N GLU A 30 -2.59 -13.73 5.45
CA GLU A 30 -3.86 -14.40 5.17
C GLU A 30 -4.43 -13.96 3.81
N ILE A 31 -4.50 -12.66 3.55
CA ILE A 31 -4.92 -12.10 2.25
C ILE A 31 -4.06 -12.66 1.11
N ASN A 32 -2.73 -12.68 1.24
CA ASN A 32 -1.86 -13.19 0.18
C ASN A 32 -1.96 -14.71 -0.03
N SER A 33 -2.46 -15.46 0.96
CA SER A 33 -2.64 -16.91 0.85
C SER A 33 -3.92 -17.34 0.13
N ILE A 34 -4.89 -16.44 -0.04
CA ILE A 34 -6.13 -16.70 -0.78
C ILE A 34 -5.82 -17.00 -2.25
N LYS A 35 -6.37 -18.09 -2.80
CA LYS A 35 -6.11 -18.54 -4.19
C LYS A 35 -7.19 -18.17 -5.19
N ASN A 36 -8.44 -17.98 -4.74
CA ASN A 36 -9.61 -17.84 -5.60
C ASN A 36 -10.24 -16.45 -5.50
N TYR A 37 -9.45 -15.43 -5.82
CA TYR A 37 -9.97 -14.08 -5.96
C TYR A 37 -10.84 -13.93 -7.20
N GLN A 38 -11.95 -13.21 -7.06
CA GLN A 38 -12.56 -12.53 -8.18
C GLN A 38 -11.71 -11.29 -8.47
N THR A 39 -11.07 -11.25 -9.64
CA THR A 39 -10.19 -10.15 -10.02
C THR A 39 -10.90 -9.22 -11.00
N LYS A 40 -10.82 -7.91 -10.73
CA LYS A 40 -11.24 -6.85 -11.65
C LYS A 40 -10.00 -6.11 -12.13
N THR A 41 -9.83 -6.00 -13.44
CA THR A 41 -8.70 -5.28 -14.05
C THR A 41 -9.23 -4.05 -14.78
N VAL A 42 -8.69 -2.88 -14.44
CA VAL A 42 -8.93 -1.62 -15.14
C VAL A 42 -7.75 -1.37 -16.07
N PRO A 43 -7.98 -1.35 -17.40
CA PRO A 43 -6.92 -1.22 -18.39
C PRO A 43 -6.44 0.23 -18.52
N TYR A 44 -5.25 0.41 -19.11
CA TYR A 44 -4.66 1.73 -19.32
C TYR A 44 -5.58 2.71 -20.08
N SER A 45 -6.38 2.23 -21.02
CA SER A 45 -7.31 3.06 -21.81
C SER A 45 -8.32 3.83 -20.96
N TYR A 46 -8.74 3.27 -19.82
CA TYR A 46 -9.59 3.97 -18.86
C TYR A 46 -8.88 5.22 -18.29
N PHE A 47 -7.62 5.07 -17.92
CA PHE A 47 -6.80 6.14 -17.36
C PHE A 47 -6.48 7.22 -18.40
N LEU A 48 -6.23 6.83 -19.66
CA LEU A 48 -6.11 7.76 -20.77
C LEU A 48 -7.36 8.64 -20.92
N GLY A 49 -8.55 8.04 -20.82
CA GLY A 49 -9.83 8.78 -20.84
C GLY A 49 -10.00 9.77 -19.68
N LYS A 50 -9.30 9.54 -18.56
CA LYS A 50 -9.21 10.44 -17.40
C LYS A 50 -8.02 11.41 -17.44
N ASN A 51 -7.31 11.49 -18.58
CA ASN A 51 -6.10 12.29 -18.75
C ASN A 51 -4.99 11.93 -17.73
N GLN A 52 -4.96 10.67 -17.29
CA GLN A 52 -3.88 10.10 -16.48
C GLN A 52 -2.95 9.31 -17.40
N ILE A 53 -1.87 9.95 -17.81
CA ILE A 53 -0.95 9.46 -18.82
C ILE A 53 0.36 9.09 -18.12
N SER A 54 0.92 7.94 -18.49
CA SER A 54 2.26 7.53 -18.10
C SER A 54 3.01 7.01 -19.32
N ASP A 55 4.34 7.06 -19.26
CA ASP A 55 5.19 6.72 -20.41
C ASP A 55 5.07 5.24 -20.80
N ASN A 56 4.95 4.36 -19.80
CA ASN A 56 4.91 2.90 -19.98
C ASN A 56 3.61 2.26 -19.45
N GLY A 57 2.53 3.03 -19.38
CA GLY A 57 1.18 2.56 -19.05
C GLY A 57 0.85 2.50 -17.56
N ILE A 58 -0.45 2.34 -17.29
CA ILE A 58 -1.01 2.18 -15.94
C ILE A 58 -1.86 0.91 -15.93
N GLU A 59 -1.70 0.09 -14.88
CA GLU A 59 -2.54 -1.07 -14.65
C GLU A 59 -3.07 -1.05 -13.22
N LEU A 60 -4.38 -1.26 -13.07
CA LEU A 60 -5.04 -1.34 -11.78
C LEU A 60 -5.83 -2.65 -11.67
N LYS A 61 -5.58 -3.41 -10.61
CA LYS A 61 -6.29 -4.65 -10.30
C LYS A 61 -6.88 -4.60 -8.90
N GLY A 62 -8.16 -4.94 -8.78
CA GLY A 62 -8.84 -5.18 -7.52
C GLY A 62 -9.08 -6.67 -7.31
N PHE A 63 -8.77 -7.17 -6.12
CA PHE A 63 -8.91 -8.58 -5.75
C PHE A 63 -9.99 -8.72 -4.69
N TYR A 64 -11.09 -9.38 -5.06
CA TYR A 64 -12.29 -9.51 -4.26
C TYR A 64 -12.51 -10.94 -3.77
N LYS A 65 -12.89 -11.09 -2.51
CA LYS A 65 -13.28 -12.36 -1.91
C LYS A 65 -14.64 -12.18 -1.25
N ASP A 66 -15.61 -13.00 -1.65
CA ASP A 66 -16.99 -12.97 -1.14
C ASP A 66 -17.60 -11.55 -1.25
N GLY A 67 -17.37 -10.90 -2.39
CA GLY A 67 -17.83 -9.54 -2.69
C GLY A 67 -17.05 -8.41 -2.01
N LYS A 68 -16.11 -8.71 -1.10
CA LYS A 68 -15.29 -7.71 -0.39
C LYS A 68 -13.94 -7.51 -1.04
N LEU A 69 -13.52 -6.25 -1.20
CA LEU A 69 -12.19 -5.90 -1.69
C LEU A 69 -11.13 -6.23 -0.62
N LYS A 70 -10.16 -7.09 -0.95
CA LYS A 70 -9.08 -7.48 -0.02
C LYS A 70 -7.75 -6.82 -0.36
N LYS A 71 -7.47 -6.66 -1.65
CA LYS A 71 -6.21 -6.10 -2.15
C LYS A 71 -6.43 -5.27 -3.41
N ILE A 72 -5.68 -4.18 -3.55
CA ILE A 72 -5.47 -3.49 -4.83
C ILE A 72 -4.00 -3.67 -5.24
N GLU A 73 -3.75 -3.92 -6.51
CA GLU A 73 -2.43 -3.76 -7.14
C GLU A 73 -2.50 -2.63 -8.16
N HIS A 74 -1.64 -1.63 -7.98
CA HIS A 74 -1.50 -0.50 -8.88
C HIS A 74 -0.09 -0.47 -9.44
N PHE A 75 0.03 -0.39 -10.76
CA PHE A 75 1.28 -0.30 -11.47
C PHE A 75 1.29 0.98 -12.31
N VAL A 76 2.38 1.74 -12.22
CA VAL A 76 2.63 2.92 -13.04
C VAL A 76 4.00 2.79 -13.68
N GLY A 77 4.04 2.72 -15.01
CA GLY A 77 5.26 2.70 -15.79
C GLY A 77 5.68 4.11 -16.21
N LEU A 78 6.90 4.52 -15.83
CA LEU A 78 7.53 5.79 -16.18
C LEU A 78 8.74 5.54 -17.08
N SER A 79 9.28 6.60 -17.69
CA SER A 79 10.40 6.53 -18.65
C SER A 79 11.52 5.58 -18.24
N ALA A 80 12.10 5.75 -17.06
CA ALA A 80 13.23 4.96 -16.57
C ALA A 80 12.89 4.03 -15.38
N TRP A 81 11.66 4.10 -14.88
CA TRP A 81 11.27 3.44 -13.63
C TRP A 81 9.86 2.88 -13.70
N ASN A 82 9.61 1.81 -12.98
CA ASN A 82 8.25 1.34 -12.70
C ASN A 82 7.96 1.44 -11.21
N ILE A 83 6.74 1.82 -10.87
CA ILE A 83 6.24 1.87 -9.50
C ILE A 83 5.14 0.81 -9.38
N SER A 84 5.28 -0.09 -8.41
CA SER A 84 4.29 -1.08 -8.06
C SER A 84 3.85 -0.86 -6.62
N THR A 85 2.56 -0.62 -6.42
CA THR A 85 1.97 -0.36 -5.11
C THR A 85 0.85 -1.35 -4.84
N GLN A 86 0.94 -2.05 -3.71
CA GLN A 86 -0.08 -2.96 -3.23
C GLN A 86 -0.76 -2.38 -2.00
N TYR A 87 -2.09 -2.35 -1.99
CA TYR A 87 -2.91 -1.88 -0.87
C TYR A 87 -3.69 -3.05 -0.29
N PHE A 88 -3.76 -3.14 1.03
CA PHE A 88 -4.42 -4.24 1.73
C PHE A 88 -5.48 -3.69 2.69
N PHE A 89 -6.65 -4.32 2.67
CA PHE A 89 -7.82 -3.88 3.40
C PHE A 89 -8.23 -4.92 4.45
N SER A 90 -8.63 -4.44 5.62
CA SER A 90 -9.21 -5.27 6.68
C SER A 90 -10.62 -5.77 6.32
N GLU A 91 -11.18 -6.65 7.16
CA GLU A 91 -12.57 -7.11 7.03
C GLU A 91 -13.63 -6.01 7.09
N ASN A 92 -13.27 -4.87 7.67
CA ASN A 92 -14.10 -3.66 7.80
C ASN A 92 -13.78 -2.63 6.71
N ASP A 93 -13.18 -3.05 5.59
CA ASP A 93 -12.88 -2.22 4.42
C ASP A 93 -11.91 -1.05 4.68
N LYS A 94 -11.25 -1.00 5.84
CA LYS A 94 -10.22 -0.01 6.17
C LYS A 94 -8.87 -0.43 5.61
N LEU A 95 -8.13 0.53 5.03
CA LEU A 95 -6.72 0.35 4.66
C LEU A 95 -5.89 0.02 5.90
N ILE A 96 -5.11 -1.05 5.86
CA ILE A 96 -4.24 -1.48 6.97
C ILE A 96 -2.77 -1.55 6.59
N PHE A 97 -2.46 -1.73 5.31
CA PHE A 97 -1.09 -1.89 4.85
C PHE A 97 -0.91 -1.47 3.40
N VAL A 98 0.24 -0.86 3.12
CA VAL A 98 0.69 -0.53 1.75
C VAL A 98 2.12 -1.00 1.56
N LEU A 99 2.38 -1.70 0.46
CA LEU A 99 3.72 -2.04 -0.01
C LEU A 99 3.99 -1.33 -1.32
N ALA A 100 4.90 -0.36 -1.30
CA ALA A 100 5.32 0.38 -2.48
C ALA A 100 6.75 -0.04 -2.88
N LYS A 101 6.95 -0.35 -4.16
CA LYS A 101 8.24 -0.73 -4.72
C LYS A 101 8.54 0.10 -5.97
N LYS A 102 9.75 0.62 -6.05
CA LYS A 102 10.26 1.31 -7.24
C LYS A 102 11.38 0.50 -7.86
N TYR A 103 11.26 0.25 -9.15
CA TYR A 103 12.23 -0.49 -9.94
C TYR A 103 12.82 0.40 -11.02
N GLN A 104 14.13 0.35 -11.20
CA GLN A 104 14.80 0.84 -12.41
C GLN A 104 14.57 -0.17 -13.53
N ILE A 105 14.27 0.33 -14.73
CA ILE A 105 14.08 -0.48 -15.93
C ILE A 105 14.99 -0.10 -17.09
N ILE A 106 15.67 1.04 -16.99
CA ILE A 106 16.65 1.51 -17.98
C ILE A 106 17.96 1.87 -17.27
N ASP A 107 19.09 1.45 -17.85
CA ASP A 107 20.44 1.90 -17.50
C ASP A 107 21.18 2.46 -18.72
N GLU A 108 22.49 2.66 -18.59
CA GLU A 108 23.36 3.17 -19.68
C GLU A 108 23.36 2.28 -20.94
N ASN A 109 22.98 1.00 -20.82
CA ASN A 109 22.90 0.04 -21.91
C ASN A 109 21.46 -0.16 -22.44
N GLY A 110 20.51 0.67 -21.99
CA GLY A 110 19.11 0.60 -22.39
C GLY A 110 18.23 -0.20 -21.41
N TYR A 111 17.22 -0.90 -21.93
CA TYR A 111 16.29 -1.66 -21.09
C TYR A 111 16.98 -2.86 -20.43
N ILE A 112 16.88 -2.94 -19.10
CA ILE A 112 17.46 -4.05 -18.35
C ILE A 112 16.48 -5.24 -18.29
N LYS A 113 16.99 -6.45 -18.55
CA LYS A 113 16.18 -7.68 -18.56
C LYS A 113 15.49 -7.95 -17.22
N ASN A 114 16.17 -7.63 -16.12
CA ASN A 114 15.67 -7.79 -14.76
C ASN A 114 15.62 -6.42 -14.08
N PRO A 115 14.42 -5.85 -13.84
CA PRO A 115 14.29 -4.57 -13.17
C PRO A 115 15.01 -4.55 -11.80
N LYS A 116 15.80 -3.50 -11.54
CA LYS A 116 16.58 -3.35 -10.30
C LYS A 116 15.74 -2.64 -9.24
N LEU A 117 15.51 -3.27 -8.10
CA LEU A 117 14.80 -2.63 -6.98
C LEU A 117 15.64 -1.47 -6.42
N LEU A 118 15.05 -0.29 -6.35
CA LEU A 118 15.70 0.92 -5.80
C LEU A 118 15.19 1.27 -4.42
N SER A 119 13.89 1.10 -4.22
CA SER A 119 13.24 1.39 -2.96
C SER A 119 12.09 0.43 -2.72
N GLU A 120 11.92 0.08 -1.46
CA GLU A 120 10.79 -0.67 -0.96
C GLU A 120 10.34 -0.02 0.33
N SER A 121 9.08 0.34 0.42
CA SER A 121 8.50 1.00 1.58
C SER A 121 7.22 0.29 2.00
N ARG A 122 7.07 0.13 3.31
CA ARG A 122 5.94 -0.52 3.96
C ARG A 122 5.27 0.47 4.89
N TYR A 123 4.00 0.72 4.66
CA TYR A 123 3.20 1.65 5.45
C TYR A 123 2.13 0.88 6.21
N TYR A 124 2.05 1.07 7.51
CA TYR A 124 1.10 0.39 8.39
C TYR A 124 0.09 1.39 8.89
N TYR A 125 -1.19 1.06 8.80
CA TYR A 125 -2.29 1.93 9.20
C TYR A 125 -3.15 1.28 10.29
N THR A 126 -3.57 2.08 11.26
CA THR A 126 -4.58 1.72 12.26
C THR A 126 -5.61 2.82 12.31
N ASP A 127 -6.88 2.47 12.13
CA ASP A 127 -7.99 3.45 12.07
C ASP A 127 -7.73 4.61 11.11
N GLU A 128 -7.28 4.26 9.90
CA GLU A 128 -6.94 5.21 8.83
C GLU A 128 -5.82 6.21 9.18
N LYS A 129 -5.11 6.02 10.29
CA LYS A 129 -3.91 6.78 10.64
C LYS A 129 -2.68 5.95 10.34
N LEU A 130 -1.69 6.56 9.69
CA LEU A 130 -0.39 5.93 9.55
C LEU A 130 0.22 5.77 10.93
N VAL A 131 0.67 4.56 11.24
CA VAL A 131 1.32 4.26 12.52
C VAL A 131 2.80 4.01 12.31
N LYS A 132 3.20 3.36 11.21
CA LYS A 132 4.61 3.02 10.95
C LYS A 132 4.95 3.09 9.48
N VAL A 133 6.18 3.51 9.20
CA VAL A 133 6.86 3.28 7.92
C VAL A 133 8.12 2.44 8.18
N THR A 134 8.35 1.43 7.34
CA THR A 134 9.62 0.66 7.30
C THR A 134 10.10 0.47 5.87
N GLY A 135 11.37 0.11 5.69
CA GLY A 135 11.98 -0.15 4.39
C GLY A 135 13.06 0.85 4.00
N ILE A 136 13.49 0.80 2.74
CA ILE A 136 14.52 1.66 2.16
C ILE A 136 13.78 2.77 1.41
N ALA A 137 13.50 3.88 2.10
CA ALA A 137 12.87 5.05 1.49
C ALA A 137 13.97 6.02 1.03
N GLN A 138 14.04 6.32 -0.28
CA GLN A 138 14.88 7.43 -0.76
C GLN A 138 14.18 8.79 -0.62
N ASN A 139 12.85 8.79 -0.44
CA ASN A 139 12.04 9.94 -0.01
C ASN A 139 10.69 9.39 0.49
N PRO A 140 10.37 9.44 1.79
CA PRO A 140 9.06 9.02 2.27
C PRO A 140 8.04 10.08 1.85
N ASP A 141 7.42 9.90 0.68
CA ASP A 141 6.28 10.72 0.31
C ASP A 141 5.16 10.57 1.34
N VAL A 142 4.61 11.73 1.67
CA VAL A 142 3.86 12.12 2.87
C VAL A 142 2.78 11.12 3.29
N GLU A 143 2.73 10.91 4.60
CA GLU A 143 1.80 10.12 5.43
C GLU A 143 0.31 10.07 5.02
N ASN A 144 -0.17 11.01 4.19
CA ASN A 144 -1.56 11.10 3.72
C ASN A 144 -1.77 10.74 2.23
N SER A 145 -0.70 10.49 1.46
CA SER A 145 -0.82 10.24 0.02
C SER A 145 -1.52 8.91 -0.28
N TYR A 146 -1.01 7.81 0.29
CA TYR A 146 -1.50 6.47 -0.05
C TYR A 146 -2.91 6.17 0.46
N LEU A 147 -3.33 6.73 1.60
CA LEU A 147 -4.72 6.59 2.05
C LEU A 147 -5.67 7.24 1.04
N LYS A 148 -5.36 8.46 0.60
CA LYS A 148 -6.15 9.18 -0.41
C LYS A 148 -6.13 8.45 -1.76
N GLU A 149 -4.95 8.01 -2.19
CA GLU A 149 -4.79 7.24 -3.43
C GLU A 149 -5.63 5.96 -3.40
N SER A 150 -5.60 5.20 -2.30
CA SER A 150 -6.39 3.96 -2.16
C SER A 150 -7.90 4.19 -2.32
N LYS A 151 -8.42 5.33 -1.83
CA LYS A 151 -9.82 5.72 -1.99
C LYS A 151 -10.15 6.08 -3.43
N THR A 152 -9.23 6.74 -4.13
CA THR A 152 -9.37 7.04 -5.56
C THR A 152 -9.34 5.77 -6.40
N LEU A 153 -8.36 4.89 -6.21
CA LEU A 153 -8.23 3.63 -6.94
C LEU A 153 -9.42 2.71 -6.69
N ARG A 154 -9.97 2.67 -5.47
CA ARG A 154 -11.21 1.95 -5.17
C ARG A 154 -12.38 2.50 -5.99
N ARG A 155 -12.52 3.82 -6.11
CA ARG A 155 -13.54 4.44 -6.94
C ARG A 155 -13.35 4.10 -8.42
N ASP A 156 -12.12 4.12 -8.91
CA ASP A 156 -11.81 3.74 -10.30
C ASP A 156 -12.21 2.27 -10.58
N LEU A 157 -11.96 1.37 -9.62
CA LEU A 157 -12.43 -0.01 -9.66
C LEU A 157 -13.96 -0.12 -9.64
N GLU A 158 -14.67 0.75 -8.94
CA GLU A 158 -16.14 0.74 -8.88
C GLU A 158 -16.77 1.31 -10.17
N GLU A 159 -16.19 2.37 -10.72
CA GLU A 159 -16.68 3.07 -11.92
C GLU A 159 -16.44 2.32 -13.22
N TYR A 160 -15.30 1.63 -13.35
CA TYR A 160 -14.99 0.85 -14.54
C TYR A 160 -15.95 -0.33 -14.68
N LYS A 161 -16.71 -0.46 -15.78
CA LYS A 161 -17.69 -1.53 -15.97
C LYS A 161 -17.10 -2.72 -16.72
#